data_AF-A0A484PEK0-F1
#
_entry.id   AF-A0A484PEK0-F1
#
_cell.length_a   1.000
_cell.length_b   1.000
_cell.length_c   1.000
_cell.angle_alpha   90.00
_cell.angle_beta   90.00
_cell.angle_gamma   90.00
#
_symmetry.space_group_name_H-M   'P 1'
#
loop_
_entity.id
_entity.type
_entity.pdbx_description
1 polymer ?
#
loop_
_entity_poly.entity_id
_entity_poly.type
_entity_poly.pdbx_seq_one_letter_code
_entity_poly.pdbx_strand_id
1 'polypeptide(L)'
;MEPFLNTPIETGSSRPMSRGDIETAMIRAGMERDWRITRNADGTLNAHLSVRTHTLDVTIRIHEDQYDFIYRDSTNLDYKRDEQDRSQSRIHPAYNRWLKNLQLDFRKEFSRY
;
A
#
# COMPACT_ATOMS: atom_id res chain seq x y z
N MET A 1 8.09 6.45 -11.17
CA MET A 1 7.22 5.80 -10.18
C MET A 1 7.44 6.55 -8.90
N GLU A 2 6.38 6.96 -8.21
CA GLU A 2 6.54 7.67 -6.92
C GLU A 2 6.88 6.67 -5.81
N PRO A 3 7.86 6.97 -4.94
CA PRO A 3 8.12 6.16 -3.76
C PRO A 3 7.02 6.38 -2.71
N PHE A 4 6.54 5.30 -2.13
CA PHE A 4 5.56 5.31 -1.04
C PHE A 4 6.19 4.67 0.20
N LEU A 5 7.20 5.34 0.75
CA LEU A 5 8.02 4.84 1.85
C LEU A 5 7.85 5.73 3.09
N ASN A 6 8.05 5.15 4.27
CA ASN A 6 8.00 5.84 5.56
C ASN A 6 6.70 6.64 5.74
N THR A 7 5.55 6.07 5.34
CA THR A 7 4.26 6.75 5.50
C THR A 7 3.83 6.63 6.95
N PRO A 8 3.62 7.75 7.68
CA PRO A 8 3.23 7.70 9.09
C PRO A 8 1.86 7.05 9.30
N ILE A 9 1.73 6.34 10.42
CA ILE A 9 0.46 5.80 10.93
C ILE A 9 -0.09 6.82 11.92
N GLU A 10 -0.98 7.67 11.43
CA GLU A 10 -1.63 8.72 12.23
C GLU A 10 -2.93 8.20 12.85
N THR A 11 -2.97 8.11 14.18
CA THR A 11 -4.13 7.66 14.97
C THR A 11 -4.94 8.85 15.49
N GLY A 12 -6.22 8.63 15.82
CA GLY A 12 -7.07 9.65 16.43
C GLY A 12 -6.77 9.85 17.93
N SER A 13 -6.18 8.85 18.58
CA SER A 13 -5.73 8.90 19.97
C SER A 13 -4.20 9.03 20.10
N SER A 14 -3.74 9.44 21.28
CA SER A 14 -2.30 9.48 21.63
C SER A 14 -1.72 8.09 21.95
N ARG A 15 -2.52 7.03 21.86
CA ARG A 15 -2.09 5.66 22.14
C ARG A 15 -1.69 4.97 20.83
N PRO A 16 -0.50 4.34 20.76
CA PRO A 16 -0.12 3.60 19.58
C PRO A 16 -1.04 2.40 19.36
N MET A 17 -1.44 2.17 18.11
CA MET A 17 -2.16 0.97 17.70
C MET A 17 -1.24 -0.26 17.81
N SER A 18 -1.80 -1.41 18.17
CA SER A 18 -1.04 -2.65 18.06
C SER A 18 -0.84 -3.02 16.59
N ARG A 19 0.22 -3.76 16.27
CA ARG A 19 0.44 -4.26 14.90
C ARG A 19 -0.77 -5.04 14.35
N GLY A 20 -1.41 -5.85 15.19
CA GLY A 20 -2.62 -6.60 14.80
C GLY A 20 -3.80 -5.69 14.45
N ASP A 21 -3.97 -4.58 15.17
CA ASP A 21 -4.99 -3.57 14.87
C ASP A 21 -4.66 -2.82 13.57
N ILE A 22 -3.39 -2.46 13.34
CA ILE A 22 -2.92 -1.82 12.10
C ILE A 22 -3.23 -2.71 10.91
N GLU A 23 -2.85 -3.99 10.96
CA GLU A 23 -3.13 -4.95 9.88
C GLU A 23 -4.63 -5.09 9.62
N THR A 24 -5.43 -5.20 10.69
CA THR A 24 -6.88 -5.35 10.59
C THR A 24 -7.52 -4.10 9.98
N ALA A 25 -7.07 -2.91 10.39
CA ALA A 25 -7.52 -1.63 9.85
C ALA A 25 -7.14 -1.47 8.37
N MET A 26 -5.90 -1.82 7.99
CA MET A 26 -5.47 -1.82 6.59
C MET A 26 -6.31 -2.76 5.74
N ILE A 27 -6.58 -3.99 6.21
CA ILE A 27 -7.43 -4.96 5.49
C ILE A 27 -8.85 -4.40 5.27
N ARG A 28 -9.46 -3.81 6.31
CA ARG A 28 -10.79 -3.18 6.21
C ARG A 28 -10.79 -2.02 5.23
N ALA A 29 -9.82 -1.12 5.33
CA ALA A 29 -9.68 0.02 4.43
C ALA A 29 -9.54 -0.41 2.98
N GLY A 30 -8.76 -1.46 2.71
CA GLY A 30 -8.57 -1.99 1.35
C GLY A 30 -9.87 -2.44 0.70
N MET A 31 -10.77 -3.06 1.48
CA MET A 31 -12.06 -3.52 0.98
C MET A 31 -12.95 -2.39 0.43
N GLU A 32 -12.81 -1.15 0.90
CA GLU A 32 -13.59 0.00 0.40
C GLU A 32 -13.36 0.29 -1.09
N ARG A 33 -12.22 -0.17 -1.64
CA ARG A 33 -11.81 0.06 -3.02
C ARG A 33 -11.37 -1.23 -3.74
N ASP A 34 -11.99 -2.35 -3.36
CA ASP A 34 -11.75 -3.67 -3.97
C ASP A 34 -10.29 -4.15 -3.87
N TRP A 35 -9.49 -3.60 -2.96
CA TRP A 35 -8.18 -4.16 -2.65
C TRP A 35 -8.35 -5.42 -1.81
N ARG A 36 -7.73 -6.50 -2.26
CA ARG A 36 -7.56 -7.72 -1.45
C ARG A 36 -6.23 -7.63 -0.72
N ILE A 37 -6.29 -7.47 0.59
CA ILE A 37 -5.10 -7.45 1.45
C ILE A 37 -5.03 -8.73 2.26
N THR A 38 -3.87 -9.40 2.22
CA THR A 38 -3.63 -10.69 2.87
C THR A 38 -2.32 -10.65 3.66
N ARG A 39 -2.23 -11.45 4.73
CA ARG A 39 -1.01 -11.58 5.54
C ARG A 39 -0.05 -12.58 4.91
N ASN A 40 1.22 -12.21 4.81
CA ASN A 40 2.30 -13.12 4.45
C ASN A 40 2.94 -13.74 5.69
N ALA A 41 3.64 -14.86 5.52
CA ALA A 41 4.31 -15.57 6.62
C ALA A 41 5.47 -14.78 7.25
N ASP A 42 6.07 -13.85 6.50
CA ASP A 42 7.15 -12.96 6.97
C ASP A 42 6.62 -11.74 7.76
N GLY A 43 5.31 -11.67 7.99
CA GLY A 43 4.65 -10.56 8.67
C GLY A 43 4.43 -9.31 7.81
N THR A 44 4.79 -9.33 6.53
CA THR A 44 4.32 -8.30 5.59
C THR A 44 2.87 -8.57 5.18
N LEU A 45 2.23 -7.59 4.55
CA LEU A 45 0.96 -7.82 3.87
C LEU A 45 1.18 -7.80 2.37
N ASN A 46 0.35 -8.53 1.63
CA ASN A 46 0.21 -8.33 0.20
C ASN A 46 -1.12 -7.64 -0.10
N ALA A 47 -1.08 -6.52 -0.82
CA ALA A 47 -2.24 -5.85 -1.36
C ALA A 47 -2.31 -6.06 -2.88
N HIS A 48 -3.43 -6.60 -3.32
CA HIS A 48 -3.74 -6.87 -4.72
C HIS A 48 -4.96 -6.06 -5.15
N LEU A 49 -4.85 -5.38 -6.29
CA LEU A 49 -5.93 -4.68 -6.96
C LEU A 49 -6.10 -5.22 -8.38
N SER A 50 -7.36 -5.46 -8.77
CA SER A 50 -7.72 -5.78 -10.15
C SER A 50 -8.85 -4.86 -10.61
N VAL A 51 -8.58 -3.99 -11.58
CA VAL A 51 -9.55 -3.00 -12.11
C VAL A 51 -9.55 -3.05 -13.63
N ARG A 52 -10.68 -3.47 -14.21
CA ARG A 52 -10.85 -3.66 -15.66
C ARG A 52 -9.77 -4.62 -16.19
N THR A 53 -8.84 -4.13 -16.99
CA THR A 53 -7.72 -4.90 -17.56
C THR A 53 -6.42 -4.74 -16.79
N HIS A 54 -6.39 -3.95 -15.72
CA HIS A 54 -5.16 -3.64 -14.99
C HIS A 54 -5.11 -4.41 -13.68
N THR A 55 -3.92 -4.89 -13.33
CA THR A 55 -3.65 -5.44 -12.01
C THR A 55 -2.47 -4.73 -11.37
N LEU A 56 -2.50 -4.66 -10.04
CA LEU A 56 -1.39 -4.14 -9.25
C LEU A 56 -1.21 -4.98 -7.99
N ASP A 57 0.01 -5.44 -7.79
CA ASP A 57 0.44 -6.15 -6.61
C ASP A 57 1.54 -5.35 -5.90
N VAL A 58 1.32 -5.07 -4.61
CA VAL A 58 2.31 -4.44 -3.74
C VAL A 58 2.45 -5.23 -2.44
N THR A 59 3.64 -5.19 -1.87
CA THR A 59 3.89 -5.62 -0.49
C THR A 59 3.76 -4.40 0.42
N ILE A 60 3.01 -4.53 1.51
CA ILE A 60 2.95 -3.55 2.58
C ILE A 60 3.89 -4.03 3.69
N ARG A 61 4.91 -3.22 4.00
CA ARG A 61 5.76 -3.45 5.17
C ARG A 61 5.35 -2.53 6.29
N ILE A 62 5.00 -3.09 7.43
CA ILE A 62 4.62 -2.34 8.63
C ILE A 62 5.85 -2.26 9.54
N HIS A 63 6.16 -1.04 9.99
CA HIS A 63 7.16 -0.76 11.02
C HIS A 63 6.44 -0.39 12.33
N GLU A 64 7.12 0.27 13.27
CA GLU A 64 6.50 0.64 14.55
C GLU A 64 5.40 1.71 14.40
N ASP A 65 5.67 2.77 13.66
CA ASP A 65 4.79 3.95 13.50
C ASP A 65 4.58 4.37 12.04
N GLN A 66 5.06 3.56 11.10
CA GLN A 66 5.04 3.87 9.68
C GLN A 66 4.89 2.60 8.82
N TYR A 67 4.59 2.78 7.53
CA TYR A 67 4.54 1.69 6.57
C TYR A 67 5.07 2.09 5.19
N ASP A 68 5.44 1.07 4.42
CA ASP A 68 5.90 1.18 3.04
C ASP A 68 4.98 0.41 2.09
N PHE A 69 4.75 0.94 0.89
CA PHE A 69 4.34 0.14 -0.26
C PHE A 69 5.55 -0.18 -1.14
N ILE A 70 5.80 -1.47 -1.36
CA ILE A 70 6.84 -1.96 -2.24
C ILE A 70 6.17 -2.59 -3.46
N TYR A 71 6.46 -2.06 -4.65
CA TYR A 71 5.98 -2.64 -5.90
C TYR A 71 6.45 -4.09 -6.04
N ARG A 72 5.53 -5.00 -6.36
CA ARG A 72 5.80 -6.42 -6.60
C ARG A 72 5.63 -6.77 -8.06
N ASP A 73 4.45 -6.52 -8.61
CA ASP A 73 4.12 -6.85 -10.00
C ASP A 73 2.90 -6.05 -10.49
N SER A 74 2.66 -6.03 -11.80
CA SER A 74 1.48 -5.41 -12.40
C SER A 74 1.22 -5.87 -13.83
N THR A 75 -0.05 -5.95 -14.22
CA THR A 75 -0.47 -6.11 -15.61
C THR A 75 -0.99 -4.80 -16.20
N ASN A 76 -0.62 -4.49 -17.44
CA ASN A 76 -1.06 -3.31 -18.19
C ASN A 76 -0.71 -1.95 -17.55
N LEU A 77 0.34 -1.87 -16.74
CA LEU A 77 0.85 -0.60 -16.19
C LEU A 77 2.16 -0.13 -16.82
N ASP A 78 2.66 -0.83 -17.84
CA ASP A 78 3.90 -0.51 -18.56
C ASP A 78 5.08 -0.25 -17.61
N TYR A 79 5.23 -1.10 -16.58
CA TYR A 79 6.35 -0.99 -15.66
C TYR A 79 7.66 -1.23 -16.42
N LYS A 80 8.50 -0.20 -16.45
CA LYS A 80 9.85 -0.24 -17.02
C LYS A 80 10.83 0.21 -15.97
N ARG A 81 11.78 -0.66 -15.64
CA ARG A 81 12.93 -0.30 -14.82
C ARG A 81 13.93 0.42 -15.73
N ASP A 82 14.38 1.61 -15.34
CA ASP A 82 15.49 2.25 -16.02
C ASP A 82 16.78 1.53 -15.62
N GLU A 83 17.48 1.00 -16.61
CA GLU A 83 18.69 0.20 -16.43
C GLU A 83 19.90 1.04 -16.05
N GLN A 84 19.89 2.32 -16.45
CA GLN A 84 20.98 3.28 -16.22
C GLN A 84 20.79 4.00 -14.89
N ASP A 85 19.55 4.35 -14.56
CA ASP A 85 19.18 4.92 -13.27
C ASP A 85 18.09 4.06 -12.60
N ARG A 86 18.52 3.11 -11.77
CA ARG A 86 17.61 2.23 -11.02
C ARG A 86 16.64 3.00 -10.10
N SER A 87 16.91 4.27 -9.80
CA SER A 87 16.00 5.13 -9.03
C SER A 87 14.81 5.62 -9.86
N GLN A 88 14.86 5.52 -11.19
CA GLN A 88 13.82 6.03 -12.10
C GLN A 88 13.09 4.92 -12.84
N SER A 89 12.22 4.19 -12.15
CA SER A 89 11.26 3.30 -12.85
C SER A 89 10.11 4.12 -13.46
N ARG A 90 9.69 3.82 -14.69
CA ARG A 90 8.46 4.39 -15.30
C ARG A 90 7.30 3.42 -15.13
N ILE A 91 6.14 3.95 -14.77
CA ILE A 91 4.89 3.18 -14.61
C ILE A 91 3.71 4.10 -14.89
N HIS A 92 2.61 3.52 -15.37
CA HIS A 92 1.40 4.26 -15.67
C HIS A 92 0.90 5.06 -14.44
N PRO A 93 0.42 6.31 -14.60
CA PRO A 93 0.02 7.18 -13.47
C PRO A 93 -1.09 6.61 -12.57
N ALA A 94 -1.85 5.64 -13.06
CA ALA A 94 -2.85 4.92 -12.27
C ALA A 94 -2.24 4.25 -11.03
N TYR A 95 -0.99 3.76 -11.11
CA TYR A 95 -0.27 3.21 -9.97
C TYR A 95 -0.23 4.18 -8.79
N ASN A 96 0.30 5.40 -9.02
CA ASN A 96 0.39 6.42 -7.98
C ASN A 96 -1.00 6.80 -7.44
N ARG A 97 -1.99 6.91 -8.33
CA ARG A 97 -3.36 7.27 -7.94
C ARG A 97 -4.01 6.23 -7.03
N TRP A 98 -3.86 4.95 -7.37
CA TRP A 98 -4.45 3.87 -6.57
C TRP A 98 -3.80 3.75 -5.20
N LEU A 99 -2.47 3.86 -5.10
CA LEU A 99 -1.80 3.85 -3.81
C LEU A 99 -2.13 5.09 -2.97
N LYS A 100 -2.20 6.29 -3.55
CA LYS A 100 -2.66 7.49 -2.82
C LYS A 100 -4.07 7.33 -2.28
N ASN A 101 -4.98 6.76 -3.07
CA ASN A 101 -6.34 6.47 -2.60
C ASN A 101 -6.33 5.47 -1.44
N LEU A 102 -5.53 4.41 -1.54
CA LEU A 102 -5.40 3.42 -0.47
C LEU A 102 -4.81 4.03 0.82
N GLN A 103 -3.80 4.89 0.72
CA GLN A 103 -3.26 5.64 1.86
C GLN A 103 -4.33 6.51 2.54
N LEU A 104 -5.18 7.17 1.75
CA LEU A 104 -6.27 7.98 2.28
C LEU A 104 -7.27 7.12 3.06
N ASP A 105 -7.58 5.92 2.57
CA ASP A 105 -8.51 5.02 3.25
C ASP A 105 -7.87 4.41 4.51
N PHE A 106 -6.57 4.09 4.47
CA PHE A 106 -5.80 3.69 5.66
C PHE A 106 -5.86 4.75 6.74
N ARG A 107 -5.60 6.01 6.41
CA ARG A 107 -5.65 7.13 7.36
C ARG A 107 -7.04 7.29 7.98
N LYS A 108 -8.11 7.16 7.18
CA LYS A 108 -9.49 7.21 7.70
C LYS A 108 -9.74 6.08 8.70
N GLU A 109 -9.29 4.86 8.40
CA GLU A 109 -9.45 3.73 9.32
C GLU A 109 -8.62 3.90 10.60
N PHE A 110 -7.36 4.35 10.50
CA PHE A 110 -6.51 4.60 11.67
C PHE A 110 -7.07 5.67 12.60
N SER A 111 -7.70 6.72 12.06
CA SER A 111 -8.34 7.78 12.87
C SER A 111 -9.50 7.31 13.75
N ARG A 112 -9.98 6.08 13.57
CA ARG A 112 -11.03 5.46 14.40
C ARG A 112 -10.49 4.86 15.70
N TYR A 113 -9.17 4.78 15.85
CA TYR A 113 -8.45 4.27 17.03
C TYR A 113 -7.76 5.42 17.78
#